data_AF-A0A8J3MUD7-F1
#
_entry.id   AF-A0A8J3MUD7-F1
#
_cell.length_a   1.000
_cell.length_b   1.000
_cell.length_c   1.000
_cell.angle_alpha   90.00
_cell.angle_beta   90.00
_cell.angle_gamma   90.00
#
_symmetry.space_group_name_H-M   'P 1'
#
loop_
_entity.id
_entity.type
_entity.pdbx_description
1 polymer ?
#
loop_
_entity_poly.entity_id
_entity_poly.type
_entity_poly.pdbx_seq_one_letter_code
_entity_poly.pdbx_strand_id
1 'polypeptide(L)'
;MSTIYYPDGREEEVQPANGTDFSVQELTNIVGGHLEFINTRDGRLRIIDEHGKSNQKPYNAKATALADISSANERAQAIADFQKLSIRVIGSQDMAEDFIVGTALVCGQKEVK
;
A
#
# COMPACT_ATOMS: atom_id res chain seq x y z
N MET A 1 -12.45 10.02 5.51
CA MET A 1 -13.32 9.50 4.43
C MET A 1 -12.54 8.43 3.74
N SER A 2 -13.13 7.24 3.71
CA SER A 2 -12.43 6.02 3.32
C SER A 2 -12.92 5.58 1.95
N THR A 3 -11.98 5.17 1.10
CA THR A 3 -12.27 4.85 -0.30
C THR A 3 -11.63 3.52 -0.68
N ILE A 4 -12.42 2.63 -1.26
CA ILE A 4 -11.96 1.38 -1.85
C ILE A 4 -11.54 1.67 -3.29
N TYR A 5 -10.34 1.25 -3.66
CA TYR A 5 -9.81 1.31 -5.02
C TYR A 5 -9.73 -0.10 -5.58
N TYR A 6 -10.52 -0.37 -6.61
CA TYR A 6 -10.52 -1.66 -7.30
C TYR A 6 -9.48 -1.68 -8.43
N PRO A 7 -8.92 -2.87 -8.75
CA PRO A 7 -7.97 -3.03 -9.86
C PRO A 7 -8.51 -2.62 -11.24
N ASP A 8 -9.83 -2.73 -11.43
CA ASP A 8 -10.52 -2.32 -12.66
C ASP A 8 -10.70 -0.78 -12.78
N GLY A 9 -10.21 -0.03 -11.79
CA GLY A 9 -10.28 1.43 -11.75
C GLY A 9 -11.55 1.99 -11.10
N ARG A 10 -12.50 1.15 -10.67
CA ARG A 10 -13.65 1.61 -9.87
C ARG A 10 -13.20 2.11 -8.50
N GLU A 11 -13.98 3.03 -7.96
CA GLU A 11 -13.83 3.59 -6.62
C GLU A 11 -15.17 3.50 -5.89
N GLU A 12 -15.11 3.23 -4.59
CA GLU A 12 -16.29 3.18 -3.72
C GLU A 12 -15.99 3.87 -2.39
N GLU A 13 -16.83 4.84 -2.03
CA GLU A 13 -16.80 5.40 -0.69
C GLU A 13 -17.38 4.41 0.31
N VAL A 14 -16.66 4.20 1.40
CA VAL A 14 -17.05 3.27 2.46
C VAL A 14 -16.88 3.93 3.82
N GLN A 15 -17.72 3.52 4.76
CA GLN A 15 -17.63 3.91 6.16
C GLN A 15 -17.61 2.66 7.03
N PRO A 16 -16.94 2.69 8.19
CA PRO A 16 -17.03 1.59 9.15
C PRO A 16 -18.47 1.31 9.55
N ALA A 17 -18.84 0.04 9.69
CA ALA A 17 -20.20 -0.35 10.06
C ALA A 17 -20.59 0.16 11.46
N ASN A 18 -19.62 0.31 12.36
CA ASN A 18 -19.82 0.89 13.70
C ASN A 18 -19.80 2.43 13.72
N GLY A 19 -19.53 3.09 12.58
CA GLY A 19 -19.45 4.54 12.45
C GLY A 19 -18.16 5.20 12.97
N THR A 20 -17.18 4.44 13.49
CA THR A 20 -15.95 4.98 14.07
C THR A 20 -14.67 4.42 13.44
N ASP A 21 -14.55 3.09 13.35
CA ASP A 21 -13.33 2.40 12.94
C ASP A 21 -13.62 1.04 12.32
N PHE A 22 -12.87 0.69 11.28
CA PHE A 22 -12.98 -0.61 10.64
C PHE A 22 -12.44 -1.71 11.55
N SER A 23 -13.24 -2.74 11.75
CA SER A 23 -12.78 -4.00 12.34
C SER A 23 -11.87 -4.77 11.37
N VAL A 24 -11.01 -5.62 11.91
CA VAL A 24 -10.17 -6.54 11.12
C VAL A 24 -11.00 -7.39 10.13
N GLN A 25 -12.21 -7.78 10.53
CA GLN A 25 -13.12 -8.55 9.66
C GLN A 25 -13.57 -7.72 8.45
N GLU A 26 -13.94 -6.45 8.65
CA GLU A 26 -14.31 -5.55 7.55
C GLU A 26 -13.14 -5.34 6.60
N LEU A 27 -11.94 -5.05 7.14
CA LEU A 27 -10.74 -4.86 6.34
C LEU A 27 -10.44 -6.11 5.49
N THR A 28 -10.47 -7.28 6.12
CA THR A 28 -10.22 -8.58 5.45
C THR A 28 -11.23 -8.84 4.34
N ASN A 29 -12.51 -8.54 4.60
CA ASN A 29 -13.57 -8.69 3.61
C ASN A 29 -13.39 -7.73 2.42
N ILE A 30 -12.89 -6.51 2.66
CA ILE A 30 -12.67 -5.49 1.62
C ILE A 30 -11.49 -5.87 0.72
N VAL A 31 -10.32 -6.21 1.31
CA VAL A 31 -9.09 -6.46 0.53
C VAL A 31 -8.98 -7.90 0.02
N GLY A 32 -9.75 -8.81 0.62
CA GLY A 32 -9.88 -10.21 0.22
C GLY A 32 -8.60 -11.02 0.44
N GLY A 33 -7.98 -10.89 1.61
CA GLY A 33 -6.74 -11.58 1.96
C GLY A 33 -6.16 -11.13 3.29
N HIS A 34 -4.87 -11.37 3.51
CA HIS A 34 -4.22 -11.02 4.77
C HIS A 34 -3.79 -9.55 4.77
N LEU A 35 -3.91 -8.86 5.89
CA LEU A 35 -3.77 -7.40 5.93
C LEU A 35 -2.30 -6.96 5.94
N GLU A 36 -1.94 -6.11 4.99
CA GLU A 36 -0.74 -5.28 5.06
C GLU A 36 -1.14 -3.80 5.11
N PHE A 37 -0.52 -3.05 6.03
CA PHE A 37 -0.74 -1.62 6.23
C PHE A 37 0.44 -0.83 5.69
N ILE A 38 0.19 0.06 4.73
CA ILE A 38 1.20 0.89 4.07
C ILE A 38 0.76 2.34 4.13
N ASN A 39 1.70 3.28 4.27
CA ASN A 39 1.37 4.69 4.19
C ASN A 39 1.07 5.15 2.75
N THR A 40 0.25 6.17 2.64
CA THR A 40 0.10 6.98 1.44
C THR A 40 1.01 8.22 1.55
N ARG A 41 1.32 8.86 0.42
CA ARG A 41 2.12 10.10 0.41
C ARG A 41 1.48 11.26 1.18
N ASP A 42 0.15 11.23 1.34
CA ASP A 42 -0.62 12.22 2.10
C ASP A 42 -0.84 11.83 3.58
N GLY A 43 -0.14 10.80 4.08
CA GLY A 43 -0.14 10.40 5.49
C GLY A 43 -1.36 9.58 5.94
N ARG A 44 -2.17 9.10 5.00
CA ARG A 44 -3.26 8.13 5.24
C ARG A 44 -2.73 6.70 5.27
N LEU A 45 -3.56 5.77 5.74
CA LEU A 45 -3.30 4.33 5.64
C LEU A 45 -3.88 3.78 4.34
N ARG A 46 -3.13 2.87 3.75
CA ARG A 46 -3.58 1.93 2.74
C ARG A 46 -3.55 0.54 3.34
N ILE A 47 -4.63 -0.20 3.18
CA ILE A 47 -4.76 -1.60 3.58
C ILE A 47 -4.90 -2.43 2.31
N ILE A 48 -4.06 -3.45 2.15
CA ILE A 48 -4.01 -4.36 0.99
C ILE A 48 -3.93 -5.81 1.44
N ASP A 49 -3.97 -6.73 0.48
CA ASP A 49 -3.62 -8.15 0.70
C ASP A 49 -2.10 -8.38 0.61
N GLU A 50 -1.47 -8.80 1.70
CA GLU A 50 -0.02 -9.07 1.82
C GLU A 50 0.46 -10.13 0.80
N HIS A 51 -0.43 -11.04 0.41
CA HIS A 51 -0.12 -12.11 -0.53
C HIS A 51 -0.60 -11.82 -1.96
N GLY A 52 -1.07 -10.59 -2.23
CA GLY A 52 -1.68 -10.25 -3.50
C GLY A 52 -0.77 -10.53 -4.71
N LYS A 53 0.53 -10.23 -4.60
CA LYS A 53 1.52 -10.48 -5.68
C LYS A 53 1.74 -11.97 -5.91
N SER A 54 1.95 -12.74 -4.84
CA SER A 54 2.12 -14.21 -4.90
C SER A 54 0.87 -14.90 -5.47
N ASN A 55 -0.31 -14.35 -5.16
CA ASN A 55 -1.59 -14.81 -5.66
C ASN A 55 -1.93 -14.27 -7.07
N GLN A 56 -1.01 -13.55 -7.72
CA GLN A 56 -1.19 -12.97 -9.06
C GLN A 56 -2.45 -12.11 -9.19
N LYS A 57 -2.80 -11.37 -8.13
CA LYS A 57 -3.90 -10.40 -8.18
C LYS A 57 -3.60 -9.32 -9.24
N PRO A 58 -4.63 -8.75 -9.88
CA PRO A 58 -4.44 -7.77 -10.95
C PRO A 58 -3.82 -6.47 -10.42
N TYR A 59 -3.01 -5.81 -11.26
CA TYR A 59 -2.43 -4.50 -10.99
C TYR A 59 -3.50 -3.44 -10.67
N ASN A 60 -3.22 -2.60 -9.68
CA ASN A 60 -4.09 -1.49 -9.27
C ASN A 60 -3.37 -0.14 -9.45
N ALA A 61 -3.64 0.51 -10.58
CA ALA A 61 -2.98 1.75 -10.98
C ALA A 61 -3.20 2.89 -9.98
N LYS A 62 -4.47 3.07 -9.54
CA LYS A 62 -4.83 4.17 -8.63
C LYS A 62 -4.22 3.95 -7.24
N ALA A 63 -4.30 2.74 -6.71
CA ALA A 63 -3.68 2.42 -5.42
C ALA A 63 -2.16 2.60 -5.45
N THR A 64 -1.51 2.20 -6.56
CA THR A 64 -0.07 2.39 -6.79
C THR A 64 0.31 3.86 -6.82
N ALA A 65 -0.44 4.71 -7.55
CA ALA A 65 -0.16 6.14 -7.64
C ALA A 65 -0.23 6.85 -6.27
N LEU A 66 -1.14 6.41 -5.41
CA LEU A 66 -1.27 6.94 -4.05
C LEU A 66 -0.17 6.43 -3.10
N ALA A 67 0.55 5.37 -3.47
CA ALA A 67 1.45 4.67 -2.57
C ALA A 67 2.70 5.48 -2.30
N ASP A 68 3.10 5.53 -1.03
CA ASP A 68 4.39 6.09 -0.64
C ASP A 68 5.49 5.05 -0.89
N ILE A 69 5.64 4.71 -2.18
CA ILE A 69 6.68 3.83 -2.67
C ILE A 69 7.78 4.74 -3.18
N SER A 70 8.99 4.56 -2.65
CA SER A 70 10.18 5.28 -3.11
C SER A 70 10.40 5.00 -4.59
N SER A 71 10.59 6.04 -5.39
CA SER A 71 11.01 5.93 -6.78
C SER A 71 12.37 5.24 -6.90
N ALA A 72 12.69 4.77 -8.10
CA ALA A 72 14.03 4.23 -8.40
C ALA A 72 15.14 5.23 -8.08
N ASN A 73 14.91 6.53 -8.34
CA ASN A 73 15.87 7.59 -8.07
C ASN A 73 16.08 7.82 -6.57
N GLU A 74 15.01 7.84 -5.78
CA GLU A 74 15.12 7.99 -4.32
C GLU A 74 15.86 6.82 -3.69
N ARG A 75 15.62 5.59 -4.16
CA ARG A 75 16.37 4.40 -3.71
C ARG A 75 17.84 4.47 -4.12
N ALA A 76 18.14 4.87 -5.35
CA ALA A 76 19.51 5.02 -5.82
C ALA A 76 20.28 6.07 -4.99
N GLN A 77 19.63 7.20 -4.70
CA GLN A 77 20.21 8.24 -3.86
C GLN A 77 20.44 7.75 -2.43
N ALA A 78 19.47 7.05 -1.83
CA ALA A 78 19.61 6.46 -0.50
C ALA A 78 20.77 5.45 -0.44
N ILE A 79 20.91 4.58 -1.46
CA ILE A 79 22.04 3.64 -1.56
C ILE A 79 23.37 4.40 -1.63
N ALA A 80 23.46 5.43 -2.46
CA ALA A 80 24.66 6.25 -2.58
C ALA A 80 25.01 6.95 -1.24
N ASP A 81 24.02 7.43 -0.50
CA ASP A 81 24.23 8.08 0.80
C ASP A 81 24.66 7.08 1.88
N PHE A 82 24.10 5.88 1.91
CA PHE A 82 24.59 4.81 2.80
C PHE A 82 26.03 4.40 2.49
N GLN A 83 26.40 4.33 1.20
CA GLN A 83 27.77 4.02 0.79
C GLN A 83 28.77 5.09 1.26
N LYS A 84 28.40 6.38 1.26
CA LYS A 84 29.24 7.46 1.83
C LYS A 84 29.50 7.28 3.33
N LEU A 85 28.57 6.63 4.04
CA LEU A 85 28.71 6.28 5.45
C LEU A 85 29.46 4.95 5.67
N SER A 86 30.06 4.38 4.62
CA SER A 86 30.69 3.06 4.64
C SER A 86 29.75 1.92 5.03
N ILE A 87 28.44 2.10 4.87
CA ILE A 87 27.42 1.06 5.08
C ILE A 87 27.25 0.27 3.78
N ARG A 88 27.36 -1.05 3.86
CA ARG A 88 27.13 -1.94 2.73
C ARG A 88 25.67 -2.38 2.69
N VAL A 89 24.97 -2.01 1.64
CA VAL A 89 23.61 -2.50 1.33
C VAL A 89 23.71 -3.90 0.73
N ILE A 90 22.96 -4.87 1.26
CA ILE A 90 22.90 -6.26 0.77
C ILE A 90 21.48 -6.56 0.31
N GLY A 91 21.33 -7.18 -0.87
CA GLY A 91 20.04 -7.53 -1.47
C GLY A 91 20.02 -7.30 -2.99
N SER A 92 18.92 -7.65 -3.65
CA SER A 92 18.71 -7.32 -5.05
C SER A 92 18.57 -5.81 -5.22
N GLN A 93 19.41 -5.21 -6.08
CA GLN A 93 19.22 -3.82 -6.51
C GLN A 93 18.24 -3.74 -7.66
N ASP A 94 17.17 -4.53 -7.61
CA ASP A 94 16.11 -4.42 -8.59
C ASP A 94 15.49 -3.02 -8.43
N MET A 95 15.68 -2.21 -9.46
CA MET A 95 15.24 -0.83 -9.49
C MET A 95 13.83 -0.72 -10.08
N ALA A 96 13.15 -1.84 -10.39
CA ALA A 96 11.74 -1.81 -10.75
C ALA A 96 10.94 -1.07 -9.67
N GLU A 97 10.06 -0.17 -10.10
CA GLU A 97 9.16 0.50 -9.16
C GLU A 97 8.23 -0.54 -8.55
N ASP A 98 8.09 -0.49 -7.23
CA ASP A 98 7.14 -1.38 -6.58
C ASP A 98 5.71 -0.93 -6.89
N PHE A 99 4.77 -1.87 -6.85
CA PHE A 99 3.38 -1.61 -7.22
C PHE A 99 2.38 -2.38 -6.36
N ILE A 100 1.15 -1.87 -6.36
CA ILE A 100 0.02 -2.45 -5.64
C ILE A 100 -0.80 -3.32 -6.61
N VAL A 101 -1.23 -4.48 -6.11
CA VAL A 101 -2.14 -5.39 -6.78
C VAL A 101 -3.37 -5.65 -5.92
N GLY A 102 -4.48 -6.05 -6.54
CA GLY A 102 -5.72 -6.32 -5.84
C GLY A 102 -6.44 -5.06 -5.34
N THR A 103 -7.52 -5.28 -4.61
CA THR A 103 -8.31 -4.20 -4.00
C THR A 103 -7.54 -3.58 -2.84
N ALA A 104 -7.57 -2.25 -2.76
CA ALA A 104 -6.96 -1.50 -1.67
C ALA A 104 -8.00 -0.62 -1.00
N LEU A 105 -7.99 -0.55 0.33
CA LEU A 105 -8.71 0.47 1.10
C LEU A 105 -7.75 1.59 1.44
N VAL A 106 -8.15 2.85 1.26
CA VAL A 106 -7.43 4.01 1.79
C VAL A 106 -8.31 4.71 2.81
N CYS A 107 -7.83 4.86 4.05
CA CYS A 107 -8.56 5.46 5.15
C CYS A 107 -7.64 6.30 6.06
N GLY A 108 -8.22 7.13 6.93
CA GLY A 108 -7.45 7.84 7.95
C GLY A 108 -6.86 6.87 8.99
N GLN A 109 -5.72 7.25 9.58
CA GLN A 109 -5.04 6.43 10.61
C GLN A 109 -5.90 6.13 11.85
N LYS A 110 -6.83 7.04 12.19
CA LYS A 110 -7.73 6.89 13.34
C LYS A 110 -8.97 6.04 13.04
N GLU A 111 -9.17 5.65 11.78
CA GLU A 111 -10.32 4.86 11.32
C GLU A 111 -10.02 3.35 11.36
N VAL A 112 -8.93 2.91 11.99
CA VAL A 112 -8.49 1.50 12.11
C VAL A 112 -8.14 1.21 13.57
N LYS A 113 -8.56 0.06 14.10
CA LYS A 113 -8.19 -0.45 15.43
C LYS A 113 -7.41 -1.76 15.37
#